data_AF-A0A7C4FFQ5-F1
#
_entry.id   AF-A0A7C4FFQ5-F1
#
_cell.length_a   1.000
_cell.length_b   1.000
_cell.length_c   1.000
_cell.angle_alpha   90.00
_cell.angle_beta   90.00
_cell.angle_gamma   90.00
#
_symmetry.space_group_name_H-M   'P 1'
#
loop_
_entity.id
_entity.type
_entity.pdbx_description
1 polymer ?
#
loop_
_entity_poly.entity_id
_entity_poly.type
_entity_poly.pdbx_seq_one_letter_code
_entity_poly.pdbx_strand_id
1 'polypeptide(L)'
;MCYPIEVRVLKEGNIIDKVKGFAPFNVQRLWFYELAKKKIACFSPQINECILKSLSIYNYMIKKIHDSIRKIDVSNQVVVTAHGLTFKYERLVYTWPLDILIKMISNVGASELLTLLNDTTNKIRYVSIYARSYIVYEKTPSTISHKIELYFHGTKASRLHTIIKIPIAEHTILLYALTSYSEYYPLLPGVGDKIHSELRRHKVLTSSMQVLDYSDANIVYGLLNIPPKEALEKVCEELKKHNIVLFGRVAEWREYDVPSLLFKHPLLNIV
;
A
#
# COMPACT_ATOMS: atom_id res chain seq x y z
N MET A 1 8.35 -7.23 16.58
CA MET A 1 7.34 -6.76 17.55
C MET A 1 5.97 -6.80 16.87
N CYS A 2 4.92 -7.23 17.54
CA CYS A 2 3.61 -7.60 16.94
C CYS A 2 2.52 -6.77 17.64
N TYR A 3 1.99 -5.74 16.95
CA TYR A 3 1.02 -4.81 17.54
C TYR A 3 -0.43 -5.28 17.30
N PRO A 4 -1.22 -5.59 18.34
CA PRO A 4 -2.61 -6.03 18.17
C PRO A 4 -3.45 -4.98 17.44
N ILE A 5 -4.30 -5.43 16.51
CA ILE A 5 -5.17 -4.56 15.71
C ILE A 5 -6.62 -4.65 16.20
N GLU A 6 -7.25 -3.49 16.42
CA GLU A 6 -8.67 -3.36 16.74
C GLU A 6 -9.41 -2.65 15.60
N VAL A 7 -10.52 -3.23 15.13
CA VAL A 7 -11.32 -2.67 14.04
C VAL A 7 -12.58 -2.01 14.58
N ARG A 8 -12.86 -0.78 14.15
CA ARG A 8 -14.04 0.01 14.51
C ARG A 8 -14.75 0.52 13.27
N VAL A 9 -16.07 0.42 13.25
CA VAL A 9 -16.89 0.94 12.14
C VAL A 9 -17.55 2.24 12.60
N LEU A 10 -17.11 3.37 12.05
CA LEU A 10 -17.68 4.69 12.33
C LEU A 10 -19.07 4.85 11.73
N LYS A 11 -19.27 4.31 10.52
CA LYS A 11 -20.57 4.26 9.84
C LYS A 11 -20.60 3.13 8.83
N GLU A 12 -21.61 2.27 8.91
CA GLU A 12 -21.83 1.17 7.97
C GLU A 12 -22.19 1.68 6.57
N GLY A 13 -21.70 0.99 5.54
CA GLY A 13 -21.93 1.29 4.13
C GLY A 13 -20.98 0.50 3.22
N ASN A 14 -21.01 0.76 1.91
CA ASN A 14 -20.11 0.10 0.96
C ASN A 14 -18.71 0.76 0.96
N ILE A 15 -17.87 0.32 1.89
CA ILE A 15 -16.49 0.79 1.99
C ILE A 15 -15.66 0.44 0.73
N ILE A 16 -15.96 -0.65 0.02
CA ILE A 16 -15.31 -0.96 -1.26
C ILE A 16 -15.59 0.11 -2.30
N ASP A 17 -16.86 0.48 -2.48
CA ASP A 17 -17.21 1.54 -3.45
C ASP A 17 -16.57 2.86 -3.07
N LYS A 18 -16.51 3.17 -1.78
CA LYS A 18 -15.86 4.40 -1.31
C LYS A 18 -14.34 4.38 -1.54
N VAL A 19 -13.67 3.27 -1.25
CA VAL A 19 -12.24 3.09 -1.52
C VAL A 19 -11.97 3.15 -3.02
N LYS A 20 -12.88 2.71 -3.89
CA LYS A 20 -12.76 2.89 -5.35
C LYS A 20 -12.97 4.33 -5.84
N GLY A 21 -13.32 5.26 -4.94
CA GLY A 21 -13.86 6.55 -5.37
C GLY A 21 -15.05 6.37 -6.31
N PHE A 22 -15.91 5.38 -6.03
CA PHE A 22 -17.09 5.01 -6.82
C PHE A 22 -16.84 4.67 -8.29
N ALA A 23 -15.59 4.33 -8.65
CA ALA A 23 -15.26 3.94 -10.01
C ALA A 23 -15.91 2.59 -10.41
N PRO A 24 -16.34 2.43 -11.68
CA PRO A 24 -17.12 1.29 -12.15
C PRO A 24 -16.22 0.10 -12.55
N PHE A 25 -15.40 -0.37 -11.61
CA PHE A 25 -14.64 -1.61 -11.78
C PHE A 25 -14.69 -2.50 -10.54
N ASN A 26 -14.51 -3.80 -10.78
CA ASN A 26 -14.47 -4.79 -9.74
C ASN A 26 -13.11 -4.77 -9.04
N VAL A 27 -13.12 -5.00 -7.73
CA VAL A 27 -11.91 -5.02 -6.92
C VAL A 27 -11.79 -6.28 -6.10
N GLN A 28 -10.56 -6.62 -5.76
CA GLN A 28 -10.29 -7.64 -4.76
C GLN A 28 -10.90 -7.25 -3.43
N ARG A 29 -11.34 -8.26 -2.69
CA ARG A 29 -11.75 -8.09 -1.30
C ARG A 29 -10.53 -7.68 -0.49
N LEU A 30 -10.63 -6.53 0.18
CA LEU A 30 -9.49 -5.92 0.88
C LEU A 30 -9.19 -6.65 2.20
N TRP A 31 -7.90 -6.80 2.53
CA TRP A 31 -7.38 -7.44 3.75
C TRP A 31 -8.08 -7.04 5.04
N PHE A 32 -8.54 -5.80 5.17
CA PHE A 32 -9.20 -5.36 6.39
C PHE A 32 -10.56 -6.04 6.63
N TYR A 33 -11.20 -6.58 5.58
CA TYR A 33 -12.37 -7.44 5.76
C TYR A 33 -12.01 -8.79 6.35
N GLU A 34 -10.83 -9.32 6.04
CA GLU A 34 -10.30 -10.53 6.67
C GLU A 34 -9.87 -10.22 8.10
N LEU A 35 -9.28 -9.05 8.37
CA LEU A 35 -8.98 -8.60 9.72
C LEU A 35 -10.20 -8.45 10.61
N ALA A 36 -11.23 -7.76 10.10
CA ALA A 36 -12.48 -7.57 10.83
C ALA A 36 -13.14 -8.91 11.19
N LYS A 37 -12.98 -9.94 10.34
CA LYS A 37 -13.52 -11.29 10.58
C LYS A 37 -12.66 -12.12 11.53
N LYS A 38 -11.33 -12.14 11.32
CA LYS A 38 -10.40 -13.01 12.06
C LYS A 38 -10.09 -12.49 13.47
N LYS A 39 -10.28 -11.19 13.75
CA LYS A 39 -10.09 -10.51 15.06
C LYS A 39 -8.72 -10.69 15.74
N ILE A 40 -7.80 -11.38 15.09
CA ILE A 40 -6.42 -11.54 15.48
C ILE A 40 -5.67 -11.08 14.24
N ALA A 41 -4.82 -10.08 14.38
CA ALA A 41 -3.78 -9.67 13.44
C ALA A 41 -2.85 -8.74 14.17
N CYS A 42 -1.58 -8.77 13.80
CA CYS A 42 -0.63 -7.89 14.40
C CYS A 42 0.29 -7.21 13.41
N PHE A 43 0.38 -5.89 13.46
CA PHE A 43 1.28 -5.20 12.56
C PHE A 43 2.74 -5.46 12.93
N SER A 44 3.59 -5.77 11.95
CA SER A 44 5.05 -5.82 12.11
C SER A 44 5.68 -4.68 11.30
N PRO A 45 6.39 -3.74 11.95
CA PRO A 45 7.02 -2.61 11.26
C PRO A 45 8.24 -3.02 10.41
N GLN A 46 8.75 -4.25 10.59
CA GLN A 46 9.93 -4.77 9.89
C GLN A 46 9.56 -5.42 8.54
N ILE A 47 8.70 -4.80 7.75
CA ILE A 47 8.24 -5.38 6.48
C ILE A 47 9.43 -5.71 5.57
N ASN A 48 10.46 -4.84 5.55
CA ASN A 48 11.68 -5.08 4.79
C ASN A 48 12.39 -6.37 5.22
N GLU A 49 12.54 -6.64 6.52
CA GLU A 49 13.18 -7.88 6.98
C GLU A 49 12.34 -9.11 6.62
N CYS A 50 11.01 -9.01 6.72
CA CYS A 50 10.09 -10.07 6.29
C CYS A 50 10.25 -10.38 4.79
N ILE A 51 10.33 -9.34 3.96
CA ILE A 51 10.53 -9.44 2.51
C ILE A 51 11.86 -10.14 2.19
N LEU A 52 12.95 -9.67 2.80
CA LEU A 52 14.28 -10.24 2.56
C LEU A 52 14.34 -11.71 3.00
N LYS A 53 13.71 -12.03 4.12
CA LYS A 53 13.59 -13.40 4.63
C LYS A 53 12.75 -14.29 3.71
N SER A 54 11.62 -13.82 3.18
CA SER A 54 10.79 -14.60 2.24
C SER A 54 11.48 -14.87 0.91
N LEU A 55 12.37 -13.97 0.49
CA LEU A 55 13.15 -14.10 -0.75
C LEU A 55 14.48 -14.84 -0.54
N SER A 56 14.77 -15.32 0.68
CA SER A 56 16.05 -15.95 1.05
C SER A 56 17.26 -15.06 0.74
N ILE A 57 17.12 -13.74 0.81
CA ILE A 57 18.20 -12.78 0.55
C ILE A 57 18.80 -12.34 1.88
N TYR A 58 20.08 -12.64 2.07
CA TYR A 58 20.84 -12.22 3.24
C TYR A 58 21.42 -10.81 3.03
N ASN A 59 21.38 -9.98 4.08
CA ASN A 59 21.51 -8.51 4.05
C ASN A 59 22.77 -7.91 3.39
N TYR A 60 23.81 -8.70 3.10
CA TYR A 60 25.16 -8.19 2.77
C TYR A 60 25.34 -7.71 1.31
N MET A 61 24.33 -7.78 0.44
CA MET A 61 24.46 -7.45 -0.99
C MET A 61 23.38 -6.55 -1.60
N ILE A 62 22.43 -6.04 -0.81
CA ILE A 62 21.27 -5.32 -1.37
C ILE A 62 21.52 -3.81 -1.38
N LYS A 63 21.62 -3.23 -2.58
CA LYS A 63 21.61 -1.78 -2.76
C LYS A 63 20.18 -1.27 -2.90
N LYS A 64 19.70 -0.53 -1.90
CA LYS A 64 18.40 0.14 -1.95
C LYS A 64 18.53 1.44 -2.72
N ILE A 65 17.66 1.63 -3.71
CA ILE A 65 17.53 2.87 -4.46
C ILE A 65 16.23 3.53 -4.02
N HIS A 66 16.35 4.65 -3.32
CA HIS A 66 15.20 5.45 -2.86
C HIS A 66 14.83 6.57 -3.83
N ASP A 67 15.69 6.82 -4.82
CA ASP A 67 15.51 7.87 -5.81
C ASP A 67 14.46 7.48 -6.86
N SER A 68 13.88 8.50 -7.49
CA SER A 68 13.05 8.30 -8.67
C SER A 68 13.88 7.67 -9.79
N ILE A 69 13.37 6.60 -10.38
CA ILE A 69 14.01 5.94 -11.52
C ILE A 69 13.65 6.70 -12.80
N ARG A 70 14.62 6.96 -13.65
CA ARG A 70 14.39 7.59 -14.97
C ARG A 70 14.33 6.55 -16.08
N LYS A 71 15.21 5.55 -16.02
CA LYS A 71 15.42 4.58 -17.10
C LYS A 71 15.85 3.24 -16.53
N ILE A 72 15.34 2.15 -17.10
CA ILE A 72 15.78 0.78 -16.88
C ILE A 72 16.18 0.25 -18.26
N ASP A 73 17.47 0.05 -18.47
CA ASP A 73 18.02 -0.59 -19.65
C ASP A 73 18.15 -2.09 -19.37
N VAL A 74 17.18 -2.85 -19.89
CA VAL A 74 17.07 -4.29 -19.60
C VAL A 74 18.13 -5.12 -20.30
N SER A 75 18.62 -4.65 -21.46
CA SER A 75 19.65 -5.33 -22.24
C SER A 75 21.02 -5.21 -21.57
N ASN A 76 21.34 -4.02 -21.06
CA ASN A 76 22.62 -3.78 -20.36
C ASN A 76 22.53 -4.06 -18.85
N GLN A 77 21.34 -4.36 -18.35
CA GLN A 77 21.03 -4.55 -16.93
C GLN A 77 21.44 -3.35 -16.07
N VAL A 78 20.99 -2.17 -16.49
CA VAL A 78 21.33 -0.90 -15.85
C VAL A 78 20.08 -0.12 -15.44
N VAL A 79 20.08 0.42 -14.23
CA VAL A 79 19.09 1.39 -13.75
C VAL A 79 19.73 2.76 -13.66
N VAL A 80 19.06 3.77 -14.23
CA VAL A 80 19.47 5.18 -14.15
C VAL A 80 18.41 5.95 -13.37
N THR A 81 18.83 6.67 -12.34
CA THR A 81 17.97 7.54 -11.53
C THR A 81 17.66 8.86 -12.23
N ALA A 82 16.67 9.60 -11.75
CA ALA A 82 16.35 10.95 -12.19
C ALA A 82 17.53 11.92 -12.06
N HIS A 83 18.39 11.70 -11.06
CA HIS A 83 19.61 12.49 -10.83
C HIS A 83 20.82 12.03 -11.65
N GLY A 84 20.65 11.03 -12.53
CA GLY A 84 21.72 10.54 -13.42
C GLY A 84 22.64 9.48 -12.80
N LEU A 85 22.44 9.08 -11.54
CA LEU A 85 23.17 7.97 -10.94
C LEU A 85 22.83 6.67 -11.67
N THR A 86 23.86 5.88 -11.95
CA THR A 86 23.76 4.65 -12.75
C THR A 86 24.16 3.44 -11.91
N PHE A 87 23.34 2.39 -11.96
CA PHE A 87 23.54 1.15 -11.21
C PHE A 87 23.42 -0.06 -12.14
N LYS A 88 24.43 -0.92 -12.17
CA LYS A 88 24.32 -2.23 -12.80
C LYS A 88 23.64 -3.21 -11.84
N TYR A 89 22.74 -4.05 -12.34
CA TYR A 89 22.05 -5.05 -11.54
C TYR A 89 22.27 -6.45 -12.08
N GLU A 90 22.45 -7.42 -11.18
CA GLU A 90 22.33 -8.84 -11.50
C GLU A 90 20.88 -9.29 -11.43
N ARG A 91 20.15 -8.77 -10.43
CA ARG A 91 18.70 -8.93 -10.25
C ARG A 91 18.09 -7.61 -9.82
N LEU A 92 16.98 -7.22 -10.43
CA LEU A 92 16.22 -6.03 -10.06
C LEU A 92 14.93 -6.45 -9.37
N VAL A 93 14.82 -6.12 -8.09
CA VAL A 93 13.60 -6.28 -7.30
C VAL A 93 12.78 -5.00 -7.45
N TYR A 94 11.76 -5.02 -8.31
CA TYR A 94 10.97 -3.83 -8.63
C TYR A 94 9.70 -3.76 -7.79
N THR A 95 9.60 -2.70 -6.97
CA THR A 95 8.52 -2.54 -5.97
C THR A 95 7.47 -1.51 -6.29
N TRP A 96 7.65 -0.80 -7.39
CA TRP A 96 6.73 0.22 -7.85
C TRP A 96 5.62 -0.38 -8.72
N PRO A 97 4.56 0.39 -9.01
CA PRO A 97 3.50 0.00 -9.93
C PRO A 97 4.00 -0.41 -11.32
N LEU A 98 3.35 -1.41 -11.90
CA LEU A 98 3.72 -1.98 -13.20
C LEU A 98 3.59 -0.97 -14.35
N ASP A 99 2.58 -0.11 -14.34
CA ASP A 99 2.40 0.96 -15.34
C ASP A 99 3.56 1.96 -15.37
N ILE A 100 4.21 2.16 -14.23
CA ILE A 100 5.42 2.97 -14.13
C ILE A 100 6.63 2.24 -14.73
N LEU A 101 6.72 0.92 -14.50
CA LEU A 101 7.84 0.10 -14.99
C LEU A 101 7.96 0.20 -16.52
N ILE A 102 6.83 0.09 -17.21
CA ILE A 102 6.77 0.15 -18.68
C ILE A 102 7.37 1.44 -19.21
N LYS A 103 7.05 2.56 -18.57
CA LYS A 103 7.52 3.89 -18.98
C LYS A 103 9.02 4.07 -18.77
N MET A 104 9.62 3.29 -17.88
CA MET A 104 11.05 3.36 -17.53
C MET A 104 11.88 2.37 -18.34
N ILE A 105 11.31 1.24 -18.75
CA ILE A 105 11.99 0.25 -19.57
C ILE A 105 12.35 0.86 -20.94
N SER A 106 13.59 0.62 -21.37
CA SER A 106 14.18 1.21 -22.57
C SER A 106 15.12 0.22 -23.24
N ASN A 107 15.50 0.47 -24.50
CA ASN A 107 16.38 -0.39 -25.29
C ASN A 107 15.87 -1.83 -25.41
N VAL A 108 14.56 -2.03 -25.54
CA VAL A 108 14.01 -3.35 -25.77
C VAL A 108 14.08 -3.65 -27.25
N GLY A 109 15.00 -4.53 -27.66
CA GLY A 109 14.93 -5.22 -28.96
C GLY A 109 13.73 -6.19 -29.06
N ALA A 110 12.79 -6.16 -28.10
CA ALA A 110 11.64 -7.05 -28.00
C ALA A 110 10.35 -6.21 -28.00
N SER A 111 9.73 -6.11 -29.17
CA SER A 111 8.36 -5.63 -29.33
C SER A 111 7.37 -6.44 -28.48
N GLU A 112 7.67 -7.71 -28.22
CA GLU A 112 6.80 -8.64 -27.49
C GLU A 112 6.66 -8.31 -26.00
N LEU A 113 7.76 -8.01 -25.28
CA LEU A 113 7.70 -7.64 -23.86
C LEU A 113 6.89 -6.35 -23.66
N LEU A 114 7.14 -5.33 -24.48
CA LEU A 114 6.40 -4.07 -24.38
C LEU A 114 4.92 -4.24 -24.74
N THR A 115 4.60 -5.07 -25.74
CA THR A 115 3.21 -5.38 -26.12
C THR A 115 2.49 -6.10 -24.97
N LEU A 116 3.10 -7.14 -24.41
CA LEU A 116 2.55 -7.91 -23.29
C LEU A 116 2.34 -7.05 -22.04
N LEU A 117 3.33 -6.20 -21.74
CA LEU A 117 3.26 -5.26 -20.63
C LEU A 117 2.13 -4.25 -20.84
N ASN A 118 2.06 -3.62 -22.02
CA ASN A 118 1.02 -2.64 -22.37
C ASN A 118 -0.39 -3.24 -22.28
N ASP A 119 -0.59 -4.43 -22.85
CA ASP A 119 -1.87 -5.15 -22.81
C ASP A 119 -2.31 -5.46 -21.38
N THR A 120 -1.35 -5.78 -20.51
CA THR A 120 -1.62 -6.06 -19.10
C THR A 120 -1.94 -4.76 -18.34
N THR A 121 -1.17 -3.69 -18.55
CA THR A 121 -1.42 -2.42 -17.85
C THR A 121 -2.68 -1.71 -18.30
N ASN A 122 -3.11 -1.89 -19.55
CA ASN A 122 -4.40 -1.39 -20.03
C ASN A 122 -5.59 -2.03 -19.29
N LYS A 123 -5.40 -3.19 -18.66
CA LYS A 123 -6.41 -3.91 -17.86
C LYS A 123 -6.29 -3.59 -16.37
N ILE A 124 -5.23 -2.92 -15.94
CA ILE A 124 -4.97 -2.56 -14.55
C ILE A 124 -5.66 -1.21 -14.25
N ARG A 125 -6.26 -1.09 -13.06
CA ARG A 125 -6.99 0.09 -12.60
C ARG A 125 -6.52 0.48 -11.21
N TYR A 126 -5.90 1.65 -11.15
CA TYR A 126 -5.43 2.23 -9.90
C TYR A 126 -6.47 3.18 -9.32
N VAL A 127 -6.43 3.28 -8.00
CA VAL A 127 -7.11 4.31 -7.23
C VAL A 127 -6.07 5.23 -6.65
N SER A 128 -6.33 6.52 -6.74
CA SER A 128 -5.53 7.51 -6.05
C SER A 128 -6.07 7.72 -4.64
N ILE A 129 -5.16 7.74 -3.66
CA ILE A 129 -5.46 7.92 -2.25
C ILE A 129 -4.75 9.19 -1.78
N TYR A 130 -5.51 10.13 -1.24
CA TYR A 130 -4.96 11.21 -0.43
C TYR A 130 -4.88 10.73 1.02
N ALA A 131 -3.70 10.83 1.59
CA ALA A 131 -3.40 10.48 2.97
C ALA A 131 -2.99 11.74 3.72
N ARG A 132 -3.68 12.03 4.83
CA ARG A 132 -3.22 13.02 5.79
C ARG A 132 -2.75 12.32 7.05
N SER A 133 -1.48 12.49 7.38
CA SER A 133 -0.90 12.00 8.62
C SER A 133 -0.86 13.10 9.67
N TYR A 134 -1.02 12.72 10.93
CA TYR A 134 -0.91 13.61 12.08
C TYR A 134 0.00 12.98 13.12
N ILE A 135 0.83 13.82 13.75
CA ILE A 135 1.44 13.51 15.03
C ILE A 135 0.55 14.15 16.10
N VAL A 136 0.03 13.33 17.00
CA VAL A 136 -0.94 13.73 18.01
C VAL A 136 -0.42 13.43 19.39
N TYR A 137 -0.42 14.42 20.26
CA TYR A 137 -0.22 14.26 21.69
C TYR A 137 -1.55 14.05 22.41
N GLU A 138 -1.67 12.99 23.19
CA GLU A 138 -2.85 12.69 24.00
C GLU A 138 -2.54 12.94 25.49
N LYS A 139 -3.17 13.98 26.07
CA LYS A 139 -2.93 14.38 27.46
C LYS A 139 -3.26 13.28 28.47
N THR A 140 -4.27 12.47 28.15
CA THR A 140 -4.71 11.34 28.97
C THR A 140 -4.84 10.14 28.04
N PRO A 141 -3.84 9.23 28.00
CA PRO A 141 -3.84 8.13 27.05
C PRO A 141 -5.12 7.31 27.19
N SER A 142 -5.89 7.23 26.10
CA SER A 142 -7.15 6.46 26.09
C SER A 142 -6.89 4.95 26.12
N THR A 143 -5.65 4.53 25.88
CA THR A 143 -5.26 3.13 25.70
C THR A 143 -4.02 2.77 26.52
N ILE A 144 -4.23 2.06 27.63
CA ILE A 144 -3.16 1.33 28.35
C ILE A 144 -2.54 0.23 27.44
N SER A 145 -3.32 -0.26 26.47
CA SER A 145 -2.86 -1.25 25.50
C SER A 145 -2.29 -0.59 24.24
N HIS A 146 -1.06 -0.96 23.85
CA HIS A 146 -0.38 -0.56 22.62
C HIS A 146 -1.03 -1.20 21.36
N LYS A 147 -2.34 -0.99 21.16
CA LYS A 147 -3.13 -1.51 20.04
C LYS A 147 -3.16 -0.48 18.90
N ILE A 148 -3.10 -0.97 17.67
CA ILE A 148 -3.40 -0.18 16.48
C ILE A 148 -4.91 -0.21 16.27
N GLU A 149 -5.53 0.94 16.08
CA GLU A 149 -6.97 1.02 15.80
C GLU A 149 -7.20 1.35 14.32
N LEU A 150 -8.09 0.59 13.68
CA LEU A 150 -8.51 0.78 12.30
C LEU A 150 -9.98 1.19 12.28
N TYR A 151 -10.24 2.39 11.78
CA TYR A 151 -11.59 2.92 11.65
C TYR A 151 -12.05 2.89 10.20
N PHE A 152 -13.29 2.45 9.96
CA PHE A 152 -13.91 2.45 8.63
C PHE A 152 -15.18 3.28 8.57
N HIS A 153 -15.36 4.00 7.46
CA HIS A 153 -16.58 4.77 7.21
C HIS A 153 -17.07 4.51 5.78
N GLY A 154 -18.14 3.71 5.64
CA GLY A 154 -18.60 3.18 4.35
C GLY A 154 -19.54 4.06 3.53
N THR A 155 -20.04 5.20 4.05
CA THR A 155 -21.03 6.01 3.32
C THR A 155 -20.43 7.22 2.59
N LYS A 156 -21.18 7.77 1.62
CA LYS A 156 -20.86 9.00 0.87
C LYS A 156 -20.86 10.29 1.72
N ALA A 157 -21.37 10.24 2.95
CA ALA A 157 -21.52 11.40 3.84
C ALA A 157 -20.18 11.92 4.44
N SER A 158 -19.10 11.17 4.24
CA SER A 158 -17.74 11.55 4.61
C SER A 158 -16.81 11.28 3.44
N ARG A 159 -15.70 12.02 3.33
CA ARG A 159 -14.64 11.69 2.37
C ARG A 159 -13.69 10.61 2.90
N LEU A 160 -13.48 10.57 4.22
CA LEU A 160 -12.66 9.54 4.87
C LEU A 160 -13.26 8.14 4.72
N HIS A 161 -12.49 7.20 4.21
CA HIS A 161 -12.90 5.79 4.20
C HIS A 161 -12.18 4.99 5.29
N THR A 162 -10.91 5.28 5.55
CA THR A 162 -10.08 4.52 6.49
C THR A 162 -9.27 5.47 7.35
N ILE A 163 -9.19 5.19 8.65
CA ILE A 163 -8.29 5.89 9.57
C ILE A 163 -7.49 4.85 10.34
N ILE A 164 -6.19 5.09 10.50
CA ILE A 164 -5.26 4.20 11.19
C ILE A 164 -4.66 4.99 12.35
N LYS A 165 -4.89 4.55 13.57
CA LYS A 165 -4.34 5.15 14.79
C LYS A 165 -3.27 4.22 15.35
N ILE A 166 -2.02 4.68 15.40
CA ILE A 166 -0.87 3.90 15.84
C ILE A 166 -0.28 4.58 17.08
N PRO A 167 -0.28 3.94 18.26
CA PRO A 167 0.47 4.44 19.41
C PRO A 167 1.97 4.29 19.13
N ILE A 168 2.70 5.39 19.11
CA ILE A 168 4.16 5.40 18.88
C ILE A 168 4.95 5.68 20.17
N ALA A 169 4.30 6.30 21.16
CA ALA A 169 4.79 6.45 22.53
C ALA A 169 3.59 6.55 23.49
N GLU A 170 3.83 6.54 24.80
CA GLU A 170 2.80 6.57 25.85
C GLU A 170 1.72 7.65 25.62
N HIS A 171 2.16 8.85 25.24
CA HIS A 171 1.28 9.99 24.97
C HIS A 171 1.24 10.40 23.50
N THR A 172 1.90 9.67 22.60
CA THR A 172 2.05 10.09 21.20
C THR A 172 1.48 9.07 20.25
N ILE A 173 0.64 9.55 19.35
CA ILE A 173 -0.07 8.77 18.35
C ILE A 173 0.31 9.29 16.96
N LEU A 174 0.53 8.35 16.05
CA LEU A 174 0.55 8.60 14.63
C LEU A 174 -0.81 8.23 14.03
N LEU A 175 -1.49 9.21 13.46
CA LEU A 175 -2.83 9.04 12.88
C LEU A 175 -2.76 9.23 11.37
N TYR A 176 -3.18 8.23 10.60
CA TYR A 176 -3.35 8.35 9.15
C TYR A 176 -4.83 8.40 8.80
N ALA A 177 -5.23 9.39 8.03
CA ALA A 177 -6.59 9.56 7.56
C ALA A 177 -6.61 9.48 6.02
N LEU A 178 -7.30 8.48 5.49
CA LEU A 178 -7.25 8.11 4.07
C LEU A 178 -8.57 8.43 3.38
N THR A 179 -8.47 9.07 2.22
CA THR A 179 -9.56 9.27 1.28
C THR A 179 -9.12 8.88 -0.11
N SER A 180 -10.00 8.22 -0.86
CA SER A 180 -9.75 7.88 -2.26
C SER A 180 -10.42 8.88 -3.17
N TYR A 181 -9.81 9.13 -4.32
CA TYR A 181 -10.37 9.94 -5.37
C TYR A 181 -10.19 9.29 -6.74
N SER A 182 -11.08 9.65 -7.65
CA SER A 182 -11.12 9.21 -9.04
C SER A 182 -11.79 10.30 -9.88
N GLU A 183 -11.88 10.12 -11.19
CA GLU A 183 -12.70 10.96 -12.06
C GLU A 183 -14.19 10.97 -11.67
N TYR A 184 -14.69 9.88 -11.08
CA TYR A 184 -16.09 9.73 -10.63
C TYR A 184 -16.33 10.32 -9.23
N TYR A 185 -15.26 10.47 -8.44
CA TYR A 185 -15.32 11.02 -7.10
C TYR A 185 -14.10 11.89 -6.85
N PRO A 186 -14.04 13.08 -7.48
CA PRO A 186 -12.85 13.93 -7.44
C PRO A 186 -12.58 14.43 -6.02
N LEU A 187 -11.30 14.73 -5.77
CA LEU A 187 -10.84 15.32 -4.52
C LEU A 187 -11.43 16.74 -4.40
N LEU A 188 -11.93 17.09 -3.20
CA LEU A 188 -12.50 18.41 -2.97
C LEU A 188 -11.37 19.43 -2.70
N PRO A 189 -11.53 20.69 -3.13
CA PRO A 189 -10.70 21.78 -2.62
C PRO A 189 -10.76 21.82 -1.08
N GLY A 190 -9.62 22.03 -0.42
CA GLY A 190 -9.56 22.06 1.05
C GLY A 190 -9.84 20.70 1.72
N VAL A 191 -9.57 19.57 1.04
CA VAL A 191 -9.84 18.23 1.59
C VAL A 191 -9.17 18.00 2.95
N GLY A 192 -8.00 18.59 3.20
CA GLY A 192 -7.29 18.50 4.48
C GLY A 192 -8.12 19.02 5.66
N ASP A 193 -8.71 20.21 5.52
CA ASP A 193 -9.56 20.82 6.55
C ASP A 193 -10.84 20.02 6.76
N LYS A 194 -11.42 19.51 5.66
CA LYS A 194 -12.58 18.63 5.73
C LYS A 194 -12.26 17.33 6.47
N ILE A 195 -11.11 16.71 6.20
CA ILE A 195 -10.64 15.53 6.91
C ILE A 195 -10.47 15.84 8.39
N HIS A 196 -9.83 16.96 8.74
CA HIS A 196 -9.66 17.36 10.14
C HIS A 196 -11.00 17.54 10.87
N SER A 197 -11.96 18.20 10.22
CA SER A 197 -13.32 18.36 10.74
C SER A 197 -14.04 17.02 10.91
N GLU A 198 -13.95 16.12 9.93
CA GLU A 198 -14.54 14.78 10.01
C GLU A 198 -13.94 13.96 11.15
N LEU A 199 -12.62 14.02 11.37
CA LEU A 199 -11.96 13.33 12.50
C LEU A 199 -12.49 13.82 13.85
N ARG A 200 -12.71 15.12 14.02
CA ARG A 200 -13.33 15.67 15.25
C ARG A 200 -14.78 15.26 15.39
N ARG A 201 -15.57 15.35 14.31
CA ARG A 201 -16.99 14.94 14.29
C ARG A 201 -17.18 13.47 14.67
N HIS A 202 -16.26 12.61 14.22
CA HIS A 202 -16.27 11.19 14.55
C HIS A 202 -15.55 10.85 15.87
N LYS A 203 -15.15 11.86 16.65
CA LYS A 203 -14.44 11.72 17.94
C LYS A 203 -13.16 10.88 17.85
N VAL A 204 -12.53 10.84 16.68
CA VAL A 204 -11.20 10.22 16.50
C VAL A 204 -10.12 11.18 16.98
N LEU A 205 -10.31 12.48 16.72
CA LEU A 205 -9.60 13.55 17.39
C LEU A 205 -10.54 14.18 18.43
N THR A 206 -10.14 14.17 19.70
CA THR A 206 -10.92 14.71 20.82
C THR A 206 -10.31 16.01 21.34
N SER A 207 -11.00 16.69 22.25
CA SER A 207 -10.48 17.89 22.93
C SER A 207 -9.30 17.61 23.88
N SER A 208 -9.10 16.36 24.30
CA SER A 208 -7.94 15.91 25.09
C SER A 208 -6.69 15.67 24.24
N MET A 209 -6.82 15.75 22.92
CA MET A 209 -5.74 15.55 21.95
C MET A 209 -5.26 16.87 21.37
N GLN A 210 -3.95 17.01 21.24
CA GLN A 210 -3.30 18.13 20.57
C GLN A 210 -2.58 17.62 19.32
N VAL A 211 -2.91 18.18 18.17
CA VAL A 211 -2.13 17.93 16.95
C VAL A 211 -0.83 18.71 17.06
N LEU A 212 0.29 18.00 17.03
CA LEU A 212 1.63 18.58 17.06
C LEU A 212 2.11 18.94 15.66
N ASP A 213 1.84 18.06 14.70
CA ASP A 213 2.24 18.22 13.30
C ASP A 213 1.30 17.46 12.36
N TYR A 214 1.31 17.80 11.09
CA TYR A 214 0.60 17.07 10.04
C TYR A 214 1.34 17.11 8.71
N SER A 215 1.17 16.06 7.91
CA SER A 215 1.68 16.00 6.54
C SER A 215 0.61 15.45 5.61
N ASP A 216 0.58 16.00 4.40
CA ASP A 216 -0.30 15.55 3.33
C ASP A 216 0.53 14.77 2.29
N ALA A 217 0.02 13.63 1.83
CA ALA A 217 0.66 12.81 0.81
C ALA A 217 -0.38 12.30 -0.18
N ASN A 218 -0.04 12.35 -1.47
CA ASN A 218 -0.83 11.74 -2.53
C ASN A 218 -0.19 10.41 -2.94
N ILE A 219 -0.90 9.32 -2.68
CA ILE A 219 -0.53 7.96 -3.04
C ILE A 219 -1.32 7.58 -4.29
N VAL A 220 -0.68 7.65 -5.46
CA VAL A 220 -1.37 7.53 -6.75
C VAL A 220 -1.69 6.07 -7.16
N TYR A 221 -1.31 5.07 -6.36
CA TYR A 221 -1.25 3.67 -6.84
C TYR A 221 -1.87 2.62 -5.91
N GLY A 222 -3.10 2.88 -5.48
CA GLY A 222 -4.02 1.88 -4.95
C GLY A 222 -4.49 0.92 -6.03
N LEU A 223 -3.70 -0.08 -6.42
CA LEU A 223 -4.22 -1.10 -7.33
C LEU A 223 -5.30 -1.89 -6.59
N LEU A 224 -6.50 -1.95 -7.14
CA LEU A 224 -7.63 -2.63 -6.50
C LEU A 224 -8.27 -3.69 -7.41
N ASN A 225 -8.11 -3.65 -8.73
CA ASN A 225 -8.79 -4.58 -9.63
C ASN A 225 -7.99 -5.86 -9.91
N ILE A 226 -8.67 -7.00 -10.08
CA ILE A 226 -8.02 -8.28 -10.42
C ILE A 226 -7.62 -8.25 -11.91
N PRO A 227 -6.33 -8.11 -12.29
CA PRO A 227 -5.94 -8.40 -13.65
C PRO A 227 -6.07 -9.92 -13.91
N PRO A 228 -6.30 -10.35 -15.16
CA PRO A 228 -6.36 -11.77 -15.50
C PRO A 228 -5.08 -12.51 -15.06
N LYS A 229 -5.23 -13.62 -14.32
CA LYS A 229 -4.10 -14.38 -13.75
C LYS A 229 -3.06 -14.76 -14.81
N GLU A 230 -3.54 -15.26 -15.95
CA GLU A 230 -2.71 -15.67 -17.08
C GLU A 230 -1.88 -14.51 -17.67
N ALA A 231 -2.44 -13.29 -17.67
CA ALA A 231 -1.71 -12.12 -18.17
C ALA A 231 -0.58 -11.70 -17.23
N LEU A 232 -0.83 -11.74 -15.92
CA LEU A 232 0.20 -11.49 -14.92
C LEU A 232 1.30 -12.54 -14.93
N GLU A 233 0.96 -13.83 -15.06
CA GLU A 233 1.93 -14.92 -15.12
C GLU A 233 2.89 -14.74 -16.29
N LYS A 234 2.35 -14.46 -17.49
CA LYS A 234 3.17 -14.16 -18.67
C LYS A 234 4.09 -12.96 -18.47
N VAL A 235 3.59 -11.87 -17.87
CA VAL A 235 4.43 -10.69 -17.55
C VAL A 235 5.56 -11.05 -16.59
N CYS A 236 5.25 -11.80 -15.53
CA CYS A 236 6.25 -12.23 -14.55
C CYS A 236 7.31 -13.15 -15.17
N GLU A 237 6.90 -14.08 -16.04
CA GLU A 237 7.81 -14.97 -16.77
C GLU A 237 8.72 -14.18 -17.72
N GLU A 238 8.18 -13.21 -18.44
CA GLU A 238 8.98 -12.40 -19.36
C GLU A 238 9.97 -11.50 -18.63
N LEU A 239 9.55 -10.83 -17.56
CA LEU A 239 10.43 -10.01 -16.73
C LEU A 239 11.56 -10.83 -16.08
N LYS A 240 11.28 -12.08 -15.69
CA LYS A 240 12.29 -13.00 -15.16
C LYS A 240 13.41 -13.29 -16.17
N LYS A 241 13.12 -13.36 -17.47
CA LYS A 241 14.16 -13.51 -18.52
C LYS A 241 15.17 -12.35 -18.50
N HIS A 242 14.74 -11.18 -18.04
CA HIS A 242 15.56 -9.98 -17.88
C HIS A 242 16.11 -9.78 -16.46
N ASN A 243 16.03 -10.81 -15.61
CA ASN A 243 16.39 -10.77 -14.20
C ASN A 243 15.64 -9.70 -13.38
N ILE A 244 14.43 -9.35 -13.83
CA ILE A 244 13.54 -8.46 -13.10
C ILE A 244 12.53 -9.32 -12.36
N VAL A 245 12.49 -9.15 -11.05
CA VAL A 245 11.49 -9.74 -10.18
C VAL A 245 10.62 -8.61 -9.70
N LEU A 246 9.34 -8.65 -10.07
CA LEU A 246 8.38 -7.80 -9.42
C LEU A 246 8.34 -8.21 -7.94
N PHE A 247 8.27 -7.26 -7.03
CA PHE A 247 8.07 -7.55 -5.62
C PHE A 247 7.16 -6.51 -5.00
N GLY A 248 6.21 -6.91 -4.17
CA GLY A 248 5.20 -5.98 -3.68
C GLY A 248 4.03 -5.92 -4.65
N ARG A 249 3.30 -4.80 -4.63
CA ARG A 249 1.86 -4.81 -4.89
C ARG A 249 1.46 -5.65 -6.11
N VAL A 250 2.18 -5.62 -7.24
CA VAL A 250 1.83 -6.31 -8.52
C VAL A 250 2.39 -7.74 -8.71
N ALA A 251 3.40 -8.17 -7.96
CA ALA A 251 4.16 -9.40 -8.28
C ALA A 251 3.48 -10.71 -7.88
N GLU A 252 2.70 -10.65 -6.80
CA GLU A 252 1.80 -11.68 -6.35
C GLU A 252 0.54 -10.92 -5.93
N TRP A 253 -0.51 -11.05 -6.73
CA TRP A 253 -1.83 -10.42 -6.52
C TRP A 253 -2.81 -11.38 -5.82
N ARG A 254 -2.30 -12.24 -4.95
CA ARG A 254 -2.92 -12.31 -3.64
C ARG A 254 -2.29 -11.13 -2.94
N GLU A 255 -3.06 -10.19 -2.38
CA GLU A 255 -2.54 -9.54 -1.17
C GLU A 255 -1.93 -10.70 -0.39
N TYR A 256 -0.60 -10.82 -0.30
CA TYR A 256 0.00 -11.62 0.75
C TYR A 256 -0.52 -10.88 1.94
N ASP A 257 -1.62 -11.48 2.39
CA ASP A 257 -2.39 -11.29 3.56
C ASP A 257 -1.29 -10.78 4.50
N VAL A 258 -1.33 -9.49 4.84
CA VAL A 258 -0.64 -9.04 6.04
C VAL A 258 -0.96 -10.11 7.10
N PRO A 259 -2.19 -10.65 7.19
CA PRO A 259 -2.45 -11.92 7.88
C PRO A 259 -1.72 -13.21 7.39
N SER A 260 -1.24 -13.46 6.16
CA SER A 260 -0.42 -14.64 5.79
C SER A 260 1.07 -14.46 6.08
N LEU A 261 1.54 -13.21 6.13
CA LEU A 261 2.85 -12.85 6.65
C LEU A 261 2.85 -12.78 8.19
N LEU A 262 1.66 -12.70 8.82
CA LEU A 262 1.48 -12.59 10.28
C LEU A 262 0.84 -13.82 10.94
N PHE A 263 0.06 -14.60 10.20
CA PHE A 263 -0.47 -15.91 10.57
C PHE A 263 0.33 -16.93 9.80
N LYS A 264 1.20 -17.61 10.55
CA LYS A 264 1.79 -18.87 10.12
C LYS A 264 0.67 -19.77 9.58
N HIS A 265 0.98 -20.45 8.47
CA HIS A 265 0.37 -21.72 8.11
C HIS A 265 0.12 -22.57 9.38
N PRO A 266 -0.92 -23.42 9.40
CA PRO A 266 -1.06 -24.41 10.46
C PRO A 266 0.26 -25.15 10.55
N LEU A 267 0.76 -25.35 11.77
CA LEU A 267 1.91 -26.19 12.07
C LEU A 267 1.61 -27.57 11.47
N LEU A 268 2.09 -27.80 10.26
CA LEU A 268 2.23 -29.14 9.70
C LEU A 268 3.41 -29.75 10.44
N ASN A 269 3.06 -30.66 11.36
CA ASN A 269 3.83 -31.79 11.85
C ASN A 269 5.31 -31.78 11.45
N ILE A 270 6.14 -31.34 12.39
CA ILE A 270 7.48 -31.90 12.55
C ILE A 270 7.47 -32.46 13.96
N VAL A 271 7.69 -33.78 14.01
CA VAL A 271 7.72 -34.73 15.14
C VAL A 271 7.94 -34.11 16.51
#